data_AF-A0A1D1YVC7-F1
#
_entry.id   AF-A0A1D1YVC7-F1
#
_cell.length_a   1.000
_cell.length_b   1.000
_cell.length_c   1.000
_cell.angle_alpha   90.00
_cell.angle_beta   90.00
_cell.angle_gamma   90.00
#
_symmetry.space_group_name_H-M   'P 1'
#
loop_
_entity.id
_entity.type
_entity.pdbx_description
1 polymer ?
#
loop_
_entity_poly.entity_id
_entity_poly.type
_entity_poly.pdbx_seq_one_letter_code
_entity_poly.pdbx_strand_id
1 'polypeptide(L)'
;MNADPSNCLVIEDSLPGVMAGKAAGMEVVAVPSIPKQTTAYSSADEVINSLLDLHREKWGLLPFEDWMEGTLPIEPWYIGGPVIKGFGRGSKILGIPTANLSAEKFSDILSEQASGVYFGWARLSTRGIYKTVMSIGWNPYFNNAEKTI
;
A
#
# COMPACT_ATOMS: atom_id res chain seq x y z
N MET A 1 5.58 -15.33 28.87
CA MET A 1 4.23 -15.57 28.31
C MET A 1 4.16 -17.06 27.97
N ASN A 2 3.05 -17.73 28.28
CA ASN A 2 2.90 -19.20 28.12
C ASN A 2 1.83 -19.53 27.05
N ALA A 3 1.84 -18.78 25.94
CA ALA A 3 0.91 -18.98 24.84
C ALA A 3 1.41 -20.12 23.94
N ASP A 4 0.49 -20.97 23.48
CA ASP A 4 0.77 -21.97 22.45
C ASP A 4 1.06 -21.26 21.12
N PRO A 5 2.22 -21.48 20.48
CA PRO A 5 2.55 -20.87 19.20
C PRO A 5 1.49 -21.06 18.11
N SER A 6 0.74 -22.18 18.13
CA SER A 6 -0.33 -22.42 17.17
C SER A 6 -1.53 -21.46 17.31
N ASN A 7 -1.63 -20.75 18.43
CA ASN A 7 -2.62 -19.70 18.68
C ASN A 7 -2.03 -18.29 18.57
N CYS A 8 -0.83 -18.16 17.99
CA CYS A 8 -0.16 -16.88 17.81
C CYS A 8 -0.14 -16.49 16.33
N LEU A 9 -0.54 -15.24 16.07
CA LEU A 9 -0.32 -14.55 14.80
C LEU A 9 0.92 -13.67 14.92
N VAL A 10 1.88 -13.83 14.01
CA VAL A 10 3.06 -12.97 13.90
C VAL A 10 2.95 -12.11 12.65
N ILE A 11 3.29 -10.84 12.80
CA ILE A 11 3.43 -9.89 11.70
C ILE A 11 4.91 -9.60 11.54
N GLU A 12 5.49 -9.97 10.40
CA GLU A 12 6.94 -9.89 10.16
C GLU A 12 7.26 -9.16 8.88
N ASP A 13 8.29 -8.31 8.92
CA ASP A 13 8.73 -7.51 7.79
C ASP A 13 9.97 -8.08 7.07
N SER A 14 10.56 -9.14 7.64
CA SER A 14 11.83 -9.72 7.23
C SER A 14 11.75 -11.24 7.05
N LEU A 15 12.48 -11.77 6.07
CA LEU A 15 12.51 -13.21 5.79
C LEU A 15 12.98 -14.05 7.00
N PRO A 16 14.03 -13.65 7.77
CA PRO A 16 14.41 -14.38 8.97
C PRO A 16 13.29 -14.44 10.02
N GLY A 17 12.56 -13.35 10.22
CA GLY A 17 11.41 -13.29 11.13
C GLY A 17 10.29 -14.23 10.69
N VAL A 18 9.95 -14.21 9.39
CA VAL A 18 8.96 -15.14 8.83
C VAL A 18 9.36 -16.60 9.03
N MET A 19 10.60 -16.95 8.70
CA MET A 19 11.09 -18.33 8.90
C MET A 19 11.06 -18.75 10.37
N ALA A 20 11.39 -17.84 11.29
CA ALA A 20 11.35 -18.11 12.72
C ALA A 20 9.92 -18.36 13.22
N GLY A 21 8.95 -17.52 12.82
CA GLY A 21 7.54 -17.69 13.16
C GLY A 21 6.98 -19.02 12.65
N LYS A 22 7.26 -19.36 11.38
CA LYS A 22 6.85 -20.65 10.80
C LYS A 22 7.51 -21.83 11.50
N ALA A 23 8.80 -21.76 11.83
CA ALA A 23 9.51 -22.82 12.55
C ALA A 23 8.98 -23.03 13.98
N ALA A 24 8.43 -21.98 14.60
CA ALA A 24 7.76 -22.06 15.90
C ALA A 24 6.33 -22.62 15.82
N GLY A 25 5.77 -22.82 14.62
CA GLY A 25 4.40 -23.30 14.42
C GLY A 25 3.33 -22.21 14.49
N MET A 26 3.72 -20.94 14.29
CA MET A 26 2.79 -19.80 14.29
C MET A 26 2.19 -19.53 12.92
N GLU A 27 1.06 -18.81 12.90
CA GLU A 27 0.55 -18.14 11.71
C GLU A 27 1.36 -16.87 11.47
N VAL A 28 1.73 -16.59 10.22
CA VAL A 28 2.63 -15.50 9.87
C VAL A 28 2.07 -14.69 8.71
N VAL A 29 1.85 -13.40 8.96
CA VAL A 29 1.57 -12.39 7.94
C VAL A 29 2.86 -11.63 7.64
N ALA A 30 3.33 -11.68 6.40
CA ALA A 30 4.47 -10.91 5.95
C ALA A 30 4.04 -9.52 5.49
N VAL A 31 4.76 -8.50 5.94
CA VAL A 31 4.63 -7.09 5.50
C VAL A 31 5.99 -6.62 5.01
N PRO A 32 6.42 -7.00 3.79
CA PRO A 32 7.79 -6.80 3.35
C PRO A 32 8.20 -5.33 3.40
N SER A 33 9.26 -5.01 4.15
CA SER A 33 9.87 -3.68 4.16
C SER A 33 10.33 -3.23 2.76
N ILE A 34 10.55 -4.18 1.84
CA ILE A 34 10.91 -3.92 0.44
C ILE A 34 9.82 -4.48 -0.49
N PRO A 35 9.02 -3.61 -1.15
CA PRO A 35 7.86 -4.01 -1.95
C PRO A 35 8.16 -4.90 -3.18
N LYS A 36 9.44 -5.03 -3.57
CA LYS A 36 9.87 -5.81 -4.75
C LYS A 36 10.22 -7.27 -4.46
N GLN A 37 10.09 -7.73 -3.22
CA GLN A 37 10.50 -9.07 -2.81
C GLN A 37 9.34 -9.95 -2.32
N THR A 38 8.09 -9.66 -2.67
CA THR A 38 6.91 -10.43 -2.21
C THR A 38 7.02 -11.93 -2.52
N THR A 39 7.67 -12.32 -3.62
CA THR A 39 7.93 -13.74 -3.96
C THR A 39 8.92 -14.43 -3.01
N ALA A 40 9.76 -13.69 -2.29
CA ALA A 40 10.68 -14.23 -1.30
C ALA A 40 9.98 -14.67 -0.01
N TYR A 41 8.75 -14.18 0.23
CA TYR A 41 7.95 -14.45 1.44
C TYR A 41 6.94 -15.59 1.24
N SER A 42 7.19 -16.51 0.31
CA SER A 42 6.26 -17.60 -0.05
C SER A 42 5.96 -18.59 1.08
N SER A 43 6.74 -18.56 2.17
CA SER A 43 6.51 -19.36 3.37
C SER A 43 5.54 -18.73 4.37
N ALA A 44 5.22 -17.44 4.23
CA ALA A 44 4.20 -16.78 5.03
C ALA A 44 2.80 -17.25 4.63
N ASP A 45 1.86 -17.21 5.57
CA ASP A 45 0.46 -17.60 5.33
C ASP A 45 -0.30 -16.52 4.54
N GLU A 46 0.10 -15.25 4.69
CA GLU A 46 -0.36 -14.13 3.86
C GLU A 46 0.78 -13.13 3.66
N VAL A 47 0.83 -12.50 2.48
CA VAL A 47 1.76 -11.39 2.20
C VAL A 47 0.93 -10.16 1.85
N ILE A 48 1.06 -9.11 2.65
CA ILE A 48 0.36 -7.83 2.45
C ILE A 48 1.34 -6.69 2.18
N ASN A 49 0.89 -5.61 1.54
CA ASN A 49 1.78 -4.49 1.16
C ASN A 49 1.91 -3.45 2.26
N SER A 50 0.93 -3.39 3.16
CA SER A 50 0.87 -2.48 4.29
C SER A 50 0.09 -3.11 5.42
N LEU A 51 0.36 -2.70 6.66
CA LEU A 51 -0.50 -3.06 7.80
C LEU A 51 -1.94 -2.58 7.64
N LEU A 52 -2.18 -1.58 6.79
CA LEU A 52 -3.52 -1.12 6.45
C LEU A 52 -4.33 -2.17 5.67
N ASP A 53 -3.67 -3.16 5.06
CA ASP A 53 -4.33 -4.26 4.33
C ASP A 53 -4.68 -5.45 5.26
N LEU A 54 -4.37 -5.38 6.56
CA LEU A 54 -4.56 -6.50 7.47
C LEU A 54 -6.04 -6.71 7.82
N HIS A 55 -6.59 -7.83 7.34
CA HIS A 55 -7.92 -8.31 7.72
C HIS A 55 -7.83 -9.25 8.93
N ARG A 56 -7.97 -8.69 10.12
CA ARG A 56 -7.82 -9.38 11.41
C ARG A 56 -8.76 -10.57 11.59
N GLU A 57 -9.96 -10.47 11.03
CA GLU A 57 -10.99 -11.50 11.05
C GLU A 57 -10.57 -12.80 10.37
N LYS A 58 -9.63 -12.76 9.41
CA LYS A 58 -9.08 -13.98 8.79
C LYS A 58 -8.33 -14.87 9.79
N TRP A 59 -7.84 -14.27 10.86
CA TRP A 59 -7.00 -14.88 11.88
C TRP A 59 -7.74 -15.08 13.21
N GLY A 60 -9.08 -15.05 13.18
CA GLY A 60 -9.92 -15.20 14.38
C GLY A 60 -9.88 -14.02 15.35
N LEU A 61 -9.30 -12.89 14.95
CA LEU A 61 -9.27 -11.66 15.75
C LEU A 61 -10.49 -10.79 15.45
N LEU A 62 -10.84 -9.90 16.39
CA LEU A 62 -11.89 -8.90 16.16
C LEU A 62 -11.51 -7.98 15.00
N PRO A 63 -12.47 -7.62 14.12
CA PRO A 63 -12.23 -6.70 13.02
C PRO A 63 -11.88 -5.30 13.56
N PHE A 64 -11.31 -4.46 12.70
CA PHE A 64 -11.21 -3.04 12.99
C PHE A 64 -12.59 -2.37 12.83
N GLU A 65 -12.87 -1.38 13.67
CA GLU A 65 -14.15 -0.65 13.69
C GLU A 65 -14.08 0.69 12.95
N ASP A 66 -12.90 1.07 12.45
CA ASP A 66 -12.62 2.34 11.78
C ASP A 66 -12.89 2.30 10.26
N TRP A 67 -13.13 1.12 9.68
CA TRP A 67 -13.48 0.98 8.27
C TRP A 67 -14.90 1.46 7.99
N MET A 68 -15.05 2.28 6.96
CA MET A 68 -16.33 2.80 6.47
C MET A 68 -16.57 2.29 5.06
N GLU A 69 -17.57 1.41 4.87
CA GLU A 69 -17.97 0.87 3.56
C GLU A 69 -16.80 0.32 2.72
N GLY A 70 -15.85 -0.39 3.36
CA GLY A 70 -14.69 -0.96 2.68
C GLY A 70 -13.57 0.06 2.39
N THR A 71 -13.60 1.22 3.04
CA THR A 71 -12.55 2.23 2.95
C THR A 71 -12.03 2.57 4.34
N LEU A 72 -10.71 2.70 4.46
CA LEU A 72 -10.08 3.15 5.70
C LEU A 72 -9.96 4.69 5.68
N PRO A 73 -10.63 5.41 6.59
CA PRO A 73 -10.45 6.85 6.72
C PRO A 73 -9.00 7.15 7.14
N ILE A 74 -8.38 8.09 6.45
CA ILE A 74 -7.04 8.58 6.78
C ILE A 74 -7.08 10.10 6.99
N GLU A 75 -6.07 10.62 7.67
CA GLU A 75 -5.87 12.06 7.79
C GLU A 75 -5.74 12.70 6.39
N PRO A 76 -6.50 13.76 6.09
CA PRO A 76 -6.41 14.43 4.80
C PRO A 76 -5.02 15.02 4.56
N TRP A 77 -4.44 14.71 3.40
CA TRP A 77 -3.18 15.28 2.95
C TRP A 77 -3.33 15.86 1.55
N TYR A 78 -2.42 16.78 1.19
CA TYR A 78 -2.56 17.62 0.02
C TYR A 78 -1.29 17.58 -0.82
N ILE A 79 -1.47 17.35 -2.11
CA ILE A 79 -0.41 17.47 -3.13
C ILE A 79 -0.96 18.22 -4.33
N GLY A 80 -0.05 18.80 -5.12
CA GLY A 80 -0.44 19.47 -6.34
C GLY A 80 0.75 19.92 -7.15
N GLY A 81 0.53 20.09 -8.45
CA GLY A 81 1.58 20.52 -9.36
C GLY A 81 1.09 20.51 -10.79
N PRO A 82 1.96 20.90 -11.73
CA PRO A 82 1.69 20.72 -13.15
C PRO A 82 1.54 19.23 -13.46
N VAL A 83 0.56 18.88 -14.29
CA VAL A 83 0.44 17.52 -14.83
C VAL A 83 1.63 17.26 -15.75
N ILE A 84 2.38 16.20 -15.46
CA ILE A 84 3.51 15.76 -16.28
C ILE A 84 3.12 14.57 -17.15
N LYS A 85 3.87 14.39 -18.24
CA LYS A 85 3.66 13.27 -19.16
C LYS A 85 4.18 11.98 -18.54
N GLY A 86 3.28 11.06 -18.24
CA GLY A 86 3.64 9.70 -17.84
C GLY A 86 3.88 8.75 -19.03
N PHE A 87 3.92 7.46 -18.75
CA PHE A 87 4.19 6.40 -19.73
C PHE A 87 3.00 6.07 -20.66
N GLY A 88 1.86 6.74 -20.49
CA GLY A 88 0.71 6.64 -21.40
C GLY A 88 -0.02 5.29 -21.39
N ARG A 89 0.13 4.48 -20.33
CA ARG A 89 -0.50 3.16 -20.22
C ARG A 89 -2.01 3.24 -20.01
N GLY A 90 -2.46 4.03 -19.03
CA GLY A 90 -3.89 4.11 -18.66
C GLY A 90 -4.78 4.60 -19.81
N SER A 91 -4.38 5.70 -20.47
CA SER A 91 -5.19 6.30 -21.53
C SER A 91 -5.22 5.48 -22.82
N LYS A 92 -4.12 4.83 -23.20
CA LYS A 92 -4.03 4.08 -24.47
C LYS A 92 -4.60 2.67 -24.39
N ILE A 93 -4.54 2.03 -23.22
CA ILE A 93 -4.90 0.61 -23.06
C ILE A 93 -6.25 0.43 -22.37
N LEU A 94 -6.58 1.28 -21.39
CA LEU A 94 -7.77 1.11 -20.56
C LEU A 94 -8.89 2.13 -20.88
N GLY A 95 -8.60 3.14 -21.69
CA GLY A 95 -9.53 4.25 -21.94
C GLY A 95 -9.74 5.17 -20.72
N ILE A 96 -8.92 5.01 -19.67
CA ILE A 96 -9.00 5.78 -18.43
C ILE A 96 -7.82 6.76 -18.40
N PRO A 97 -8.04 8.06 -18.67
CA PRO A 97 -6.96 9.04 -18.67
C PRO A 97 -6.41 9.22 -17.25
N THR A 98 -5.09 9.05 -17.10
CA THR A 98 -4.37 9.29 -15.84
C THR A 98 -3.46 10.50 -15.96
N ALA A 99 -3.55 11.41 -15.00
CA ALA A 99 -2.64 12.55 -14.84
C ALA A 99 -1.53 12.15 -13.86
N ASN A 100 -0.28 12.48 -14.17
CA ASN A 100 0.87 12.16 -13.30
C ASN A 100 1.38 13.46 -12.67
N LEU A 101 1.90 13.38 -11.46
CA LEU A 101 2.54 14.50 -10.75
C LEU A 101 4.03 14.23 -10.53
N SER A 102 4.85 15.29 -10.43
CA SER A 102 6.25 15.14 -10.04
C SER A 102 6.36 14.80 -8.55
N ALA A 103 7.16 13.78 -8.22
CA ALA A 103 7.44 13.37 -6.84
C ALA A 103 8.47 14.27 -6.14
N GLU A 104 9.27 15.04 -6.87
CA GLU A 104 10.44 15.78 -6.35
C GLU A 104 10.13 16.70 -5.15
N LYS A 105 8.93 17.29 -5.12
CA LYS A 105 8.52 18.21 -4.04
C LYS A 105 7.77 17.54 -2.89
N PHE A 106 7.45 16.26 -3.05
CA PHE A 106 6.56 15.52 -2.16
C PHE A 106 7.19 14.19 -1.73
N SER A 107 8.49 13.99 -1.93
CA SER A 107 9.21 12.75 -1.60
C SER A 107 8.99 12.33 -0.15
N ASP A 108 9.07 13.30 0.77
CA ASP A 108 8.95 13.05 2.21
C ASP A 108 7.53 12.56 2.54
N ILE A 109 6.51 13.30 2.08
CA ILE A 109 5.09 12.94 2.26
C ILE A 109 4.81 11.57 1.63
N LEU A 110 5.28 11.33 0.41
CA LEU A 110 5.06 10.08 -0.30
C LEU A 110 5.75 8.89 0.38
N SER A 111 6.92 9.11 0.96
CA SER A 111 7.65 8.05 1.65
C SER A 111 6.83 7.49 2.81
N GLU A 112 6.05 8.33 3.49
CA GLU A 112 5.17 7.98 4.61
C GLU A 112 3.85 7.32 4.18
N GLN A 113 3.34 7.62 2.98
CA GLN A 113 2.05 7.06 2.53
C GLN A 113 2.17 5.61 2.10
N ALA A 114 1.23 4.74 2.49
CA ALA A 114 1.15 3.38 1.96
C ALA A 114 1.02 3.36 0.42
N SER A 115 1.53 2.30 -0.22
CA SER A 115 1.22 2.10 -1.64
C SER A 115 -0.22 1.60 -1.75
N GLY A 116 -1.01 2.15 -2.66
CA GLY A 116 -2.42 1.82 -2.76
C GLY A 116 -3.21 2.78 -3.63
N VAL A 117 -4.53 2.57 -3.65
CA VAL A 117 -5.49 3.45 -4.31
C VAL A 117 -6.20 4.29 -3.26
N TYR A 118 -6.07 5.60 -3.43
CA TYR A 118 -6.70 6.62 -2.61
C TYR A 118 -7.86 7.24 -3.39
N PHE A 119 -8.82 7.84 -2.70
CA PHE A 119 -9.83 8.68 -3.34
C PHE A 119 -9.98 10.00 -2.57
N GLY A 120 -10.49 11.00 -3.26
CA GLY A 120 -10.64 12.33 -2.70
C GLY A 120 -11.06 13.32 -3.78
N TRP A 121 -10.47 14.51 -3.72
CA TRP A 121 -10.82 15.62 -4.60
C TRP A 121 -9.60 16.15 -5.35
N ALA A 122 -9.73 16.34 -6.66
CA ALA A 122 -8.74 17.01 -7.50
C ALA A 122 -9.29 18.34 -7.99
N ARG A 123 -8.50 19.41 -7.90
CA ARG A 123 -8.83 20.73 -8.45
C ARG A 123 -8.05 21.00 -9.72
N LEU A 124 -8.77 21.27 -10.81
CA LEU A 124 -8.20 21.81 -12.04
C LEU A 124 -8.39 23.33 -12.03
N SER A 125 -7.30 24.07 -12.25
CA SER A 125 -7.29 25.53 -12.18
C SER A 125 -8.38 26.20 -13.01
N THR A 126 -8.72 25.63 -14.17
CA THR A 126 -9.70 26.17 -15.11
C THR A 126 -11.04 25.44 -15.13
N ARG A 127 -11.18 24.31 -14.42
CA ARG A 127 -12.36 23.44 -14.53
C ARG A 127 -13.04 23.11 -13.20
N GLY A 128 -12.48 23.55 -12.07
CA GLY A 128 -13.08 23.35 -10.76
C GLY A 128 -12.63 22.06 -10.08
N ILE A 129 -13.47 21.55 -9.16
CA ILE A 129 -13.15 20.44 -8.26
C ILE A 129 -13.91 19.19 -8.71
N TYR A 130 -13.22 18.05 -8.77
CA TYR A 130 -13.75 16.76 -9.20
C TYR A 130 -13.41 15.67 -8.19
N LYS A 131 -14.28 14.67 -8.07
CA LYS A 131 -13.93 13.42 -7.39
C LYS A 131 -12.80 12.75 -8.18
N THR A 132 -11.81 12.23 -7.47
CA THR A 132 -10.68 11.54 -8.09
C THR A 132 -10.36 10.27 -7.34
N VAL A 133 -9.79 9.32 -8.06
CA VAL A 133 -8.94 8.27 -7.50
C VAL A 133 -7.48 8.61 -7.79
N MET A 134 -6.58 8.20 -6.92
CA MET A 134 -5.16 8.47 -7.02
C MET A 134 -4.41 7.19 -6.65
N SER A 135 -3.46 6.79 -7.49
CA SER A 135 -2.64 5.61 -7.24
C SER A 135 -1.30 6.06 -6.71
N ILE A 136 -0.89 5.56 -5.56
CA ILE A 136 0.48 5.71 -5.06
C ILE A 136 1.15 4.36 -5.13
N GLY A 137 2.36 4.31 -5.67
CA GLY A 137 3.11 3.07 -5.68
C GLY A 137 4.50 3.20 -6.24
N TRP A 138 5.18 2.07 -6.31
CA TRP A 138 6.52 1.98 -6.86
C TRP A 138 6.44 1.72 -8.36
N ASN A 139 7.26 2.43 -9.14
CA ASN A 139 7.39 2.11 -10.56
C ASN A 139 8.20 0.80 -10.70
N PRO A 140 7.63 -0.29 -11.23
CA PRO A 140 8.33 -1.58 -11.30
C PRO A 140 9.34 -1.64 -12.45
N TYR A 141 9.28 -0.73 -13.44
CA TYR A 141 10.14 -0.74 -14.63
C TYR A 141 11.44 0.05 -14.45
N PHE A 142 11.48 0.91 -13.45
CA PHE A 142 12.65 1.70 -13.11
C PHE A 142 13.04 1.31 -11.68
N ASN A 143 14.34 1.16 -11.41
CA ASN A 143 14.82 0.85 -10.07
C ASN A 143 14.75 2.10 -9.16
N ASN A 144 13.61 2.80 -9.19
CA ASN A 144 13.42 4.09 -8.55
C ASN A 144 13.51 3.96 -7.03
N ALA A 145 14.20 4.93 -6.42
CA ALA A 145 14.27 5.10 -4.98
C ALA A 145 13.00 5.76 -4.40
N GLU A 146 12.05 6.19 -5.25
CA GLU A 146 10.89 6.98 -4.86
C GLU A 146 9.56 6.44 -5.44
N LYS A 147 8.47 6.67 -4.71
CA LYS A 147 7.09 6.37 -5.12
C LYS A 147 6.59 7.38 -6.16
N THR A 148 5.62 6.97 -6.96
CA THR A 148 4.98 7.75 -8.03
C THR A 148 3.49 7.95 -7.79
N ILE A 149 2.93 8.98 -8.42
CA ILE A 149 1.51 9.39 -8.37
C ILE A 149 0.98 9.68 -9.78
#